data_AF-A0A965M7V3-F1
#
_entry.id   AF-A0A965M7V3-F1
#
_cell.length_a   1.000
_cell.length_b   1.000
_cell.length_c   1.000
_cell.angle_alpha   90.00
_cell.angle_beta   90.00
_cell.angle_gamma   90.00
#
_symmetry.space_group_name_H-M   'P 1'
#
loop_
_entity.id
_entity.type
_entity.pdbx_description
1 polymer ?
#
loop_
_entity_poly.entity_id
_entity_poly.type
_entity_poly.pdbx_seq_one_letter_code
_entity_poly.pdbx_strand_id
1 'polypeptide(L)'
;MYIIDRHLAVIKPKQPFLDWLSKTPGYELDLTLEQMRLDCTALLIPEFDEPEEAIGYIDEIATELFDAELGSWVDDASAWPKDRSLKAFWDWFDVEIHGTVVDLVEDDGADADD
;
A
#
# COMPACT_ATOMS: atom_id res chain seq x y z
N MET A 1 18.12 14.03 -11.21
CA MET A 1 17.17 12.99 -11.67
C MET A 1 17.89 11.67 -11.89
N TYR A 2 17.58 10.63 -11.12
CA TYR A 2 18.18 9.30 -11.24
C TYR A 2 17.13 8.19 -11.15
N ILE A 3 17.37 7.09 -11.86
CA ILE A 3 16.54 5.90 -11.74
C ILE A 3 16.86 5.24 -10.40
N ILE A 4 15.82 4.85 -9.68
CA ILE A 4 15.93 4.06 -8.45
C ILE A 4 15.90 2.58 -8.84
N ASP A 5 16.83 1.78 -8.32
CA ASP A 5 16.88 0.32 -8.50
C ASP A 5 15.81 -0.40 -7.65
N ARG A 6 14.56 0.06 -7.74
CA ARG A 6 13.39 -0.42 -7.00
C ARG A 6 12.15 -0.28 -7.87
N HIS A 7 11.21 -1.21 -7.73
CA HIS A 7 9.86 -1.04 -8.26
C HIS A 7 8.99 -0.26 -7.29
N LEU A 8 7.90 0.32 -7.79
CA LEU A 8 6.85 0.94 -6.97
C LEU A 8 5.62 0.05 -6.96
N ALA A 9 5.11 -0.29 -5.78
CA ALA A 9 3.80 -0.90 -5.59
C ALA A 9 2.82 0.13 -5.04
N VAL A 10 1.65 0.27 -5.66
CA VAL A 10 0.55 1.12 -5.18
C VAL A 10 -0.59 0.24 -4.70
N ILE A 11 -0.92 0.33 -3.42
CA ILE A 11 -1.98 -0.46 -2.77
C ILE A 11 -3.28 0.32 -2.86
N LYS A 12 -4.23 -0.17 -3.67
CA LYS A 12 -5.47 0.55 -3.94
C LYS A 12 -6.66 -0.14 -3.26
N PRO A 13 -7.30 0.49 -2.26
CA PRO A 13 -8.43 -0.11 -1.58
C PRO A 13 -9.61 -0.33 -2.51
N LYS A 14 -10.36 -1.40 -2.27
CA LYS A 14 -11.61 -1.77 -2.94
C LYS A 14 -12.80 -1.47 -2.02
N GLN A 15 -14.00 -1.70 -2.54
CA GLN A 15 -15.25 -1.48 -1.80
C GLN A 15 -15.30 -2.18 -0.42
N PRO A 16 -14.81 -3.42 -0.23
CA PRO A 16 -14.83 -4.05 1.10
C PRO A 16 -14.10 -3.25 2.19
N PHE A 17 -13.00 -2.58 1.84
CA PHE A 17 -12.28 -1.72 2.78
C PHE A 17 -13.12 -0.51 3.18
N LEU A 18 -13.72 0.18 2.21
CA LEU A 18 -14.62 1.32 2.47
C LEU A 18 -15.85 0.92 3.27
N ASP A 19 -16.43 -0.24 2.97
CA ASP A 19 -17.60 -0.79 3.67
C ASP A 19 -17.28 -1.13 5.12
N TRP A 20 -16.06 -1.59 5.39
CA TRP A 20 -15.58 -1.83 6.75
C TRP A 20 -15.36 -0.51 7.50
N LEU A 21 -14.66 0.45 6.88
CA LEU A 21 -14.37 1.74 7.51
C LEU A 21 -15.66 2.50 7.85
N SER A 22 -16.62 2.54 6.92
CA SER A 22 -17.93 3.17 7.10
C SER A 22 -18.77 2.56 8.24
N LYS A 23 -18.49 1.33 8.65
CA LYS A 23 -19.15 0.64 9.77
C LYS A 23 -18.39 0.78 11.08
N THR A 24 -17.18 1.33 11.05
CA THR A 24 -16.33 1.46 12.22
C THR A 24 -16.77 2.69 13.04
N PRO A 25 -17.13 2.52 14.32
CA PRO A 25 -17.56 3.63 15.17
C PRO A 25 -16.50 4.73 15.24
N GLY A 26 -16.90 5.99 15.08
CA GLY A 26 -15.99 7.14 15.10
C GLY A 26 -15.41 7.52 13.73
N TYR A 27 -15.65 6.72 12.69
CA TYR A 27 -15.23 6.98 11.30
C TYR A 27 -16.45 7.22 10.40
N GLU A 28 -17.31 8.15 10.82
CA GLU A 28 -18.42 8.66 10.00
C GLU A 28 -17.87 9.60 8.92
N LEU A 29 -17.26 9.03 7.88
CA LEU A 29 -16.70 9.76 6.76
C LEU A 29 -17.67 9.74 5.59
N ASP A 30 -17.97 10.91 5.02
CA ASP A 30 -18.60 11.03 3.71
C ASP A 30 -17.51 10.88 2.64
N LEU A 31 -16.94 9.67 2.56
CA LEU A 31 -15.84 9.32 1.68
C LEU A 31 -16.30 8.31 0.64
N THR A 32 -16.11 8.63 -0.64
CA THR A 32 -16.32 7.66 -1.73
C THR A 32 -15.06 6.84 -1.98
N LEU A 33 -15.22 5.67 -2.59
CA LEU A 33 -14.08 4.83 -2.97
C LEU A 33 -13.13 5.56 -3.92
N GLU A 34 -13.68 6.39 -4.82
CA GLU A 34 -12.90 7.21 -5.74
C GLU A 34 -12.04 8.23 -4.98
N GLN A 35 -12.61 8.91 -3.98
CA GLN A 35 -11.86 9.86 -3.15
C GLN A 35 -10.76 9.16 -2.34
N MET A 36 -11.05 7.98 -1.77
CA MET A 36 -10.07 7.20 -1.03
C MET A 36 -8.90 6.74 -1.92
N ARG A 37 -9.15 6.50 -3.22
CA ARG A 37 -8.12 6.08 -4.17
C ARG A 37 -7.30 7.24 -4.77
N LEU A 38 -7.56 8.49 -4.37
CA LEU A 38 -6.77 9.65 -4.82
C LEU A 38 -5.36 9.70 -4.22
N ASP A 39 -5.19 9.19 -3.00
CA ASP A 39 -3.92 9.20 -2.27
C ASP A 39 -3.69 7.82 -1.62
N CYS A 40 -3.26 6.87 -2.45
CA CYS A 40 -3.03 5.49 -2.04
C CYS A 40 -1.61 5.32 -1.49
N THR A 41 -1.45 4.36 -0.58
CA THR A 41 -0.13 3.93 -0.11
C THR A 41 0.72 3.45 -1.29
N ALA A 42 1.90 4.05 -1.43
CA ALA A 42 2.88 3.72 -2.45
C ALA A 42 4.18 3.28 -1.78
N LEU A 43 4.72 2.15 -2.22
CA LEU A 43 5.83 1.43 -1.57
C LEU A 43 6.95 1.20 -2.57
N LEU A 44 8.19 1.53 -2.18
CA LEU A 44 9.36 1.04 -2.90
C LEU A 44 9.61 -0.42 -2.50
N ILE A 45 9.57 -1.31 -3.48
CA ILE A 45 9.83 -2.75 -3.32
C ILE A 45 11.09 -3.14 -4.12
N PRO A 46 11.68 -4.33 -3.90
CA PRO A 46 12.79 -4.80 -4.73
C PRO A 46 12.46 -4.75 -6.23
N GLU A 47 13.50 -4.68 -7.05
CA GLU A 47 13.37 -4.86 -8.50
C GLU A 47 13.15 -6.34 -8.82
N PHE A 48 12.36 -6.61 -9.85
CA PHE A 48 12.02 -7.97 -10.30
C PHE A 48 12.08 -8.03 -11.83
N ASP A 49 12.49 -9.17 -12.37
CA ASP A 49 12.58 -9.33 -13.83
C ASP A 49 11.19 -9.62 -14.42
N GLU A 50 10.36 -10.39 -13.70
CA GLU A 50 9.02 -10.78 -14.13
C GLU A 50 7.92 -10.16 -13.25
N PRO A 51 6.78 -9.71 -13.81
CA PRO A 51 5.65 -9.19 -13.04
C PRO A 51 5.15 -10.15 -11.95
N GLU A 52 5.17 -11.45 -12.22
CA GLU A 52 4.73 -12.51 -11.32
C GLU A 52 5.59 -12.58 -10.05
N GLU A 53 6.89 -12.30 -10.13
CA GLU A 53 7.80 -12.28 -8.98
C GLU A 53 7.46 -11.11 -8.05
N ALA A 54 7.16 -9.93 -8.62
CA ALA A 54 6.72 -8.77 -7.84
C ALA A 54 5.40 -9.05 -7.12
N ILE A 55 4.44 -9.71 -7.78
CA ILE A 55 3.19 -10.14 -7.12
C ILE A 55 3.47 -11.19 -6.04
N GLY A 56 4.36 -12.15 -6.28
CA GLY A 56 4.78 -13.12 -5.28
C GLY A 56 5.38 -12.47 -4.03
N TYR A 57 6.19 -11.42 -4.21
CA TYR A 57 6.70 -10.63 -3.09
C TYR A 57 5.58 -9.94 -2.30
N ILE A 58 4.57 -9.38 -2.99
CA ILE A 58 3.39 -8.82 -2.33
C ILE A 58 2.62 -9.88 -1.55
N ASP A 59 2.49 -11.10 -2.08
CA ASP A 59 1.84 -12.21 -1.38
C ASP A 59 2.55 -12.55 -0.05
N GLU A 60 3.88 -12.50 -0.03
CA GLU A 60 4.69 -12.76 1.16
C GLU A 60 4.44 -11.73 2.27
N ILE A 61 4.23 -10.45 1.91
CA ILE A 61 4.03 -9.34 2.86
C ILE A 61 2.58 -8.89 3.00
N ALA A 62 1.63 -9.56 2.33
CA ALA A 62 0.24 -9.11 2.22
C ALA A 62 -0.46 -8.92 3.57
N THR A 63 -0.14 -9.76 4.55
CA THR A 63 -0.74 -9.65 5.90
C THR A 63 -0.26 -8.38 6.62
N GLU A 64 1.03 -8.06 6.50
CA GLU A 64 1.60 -6.85 7.12
C GLU A 64 1.08 -5.59 6.42
N LEU A 65 0.94 -5.63 5.10
CA LEU A 65 0.32 -4.53 4.35
C LEU A 65 -1.14 -4.34 4.74
N PHE A 66 -1.91 -5.43 4.89
CA PHE A 66 -3.30 -5.33 5.32
C PHE A 66 -3.40 -4.69 6.71
N ASP A 67 -2.59 -5.15 7.67
CA ASP A 67 -2.57 -4.60 9.03
C ASP A 67 -2.13 -3.12 9.03
N ALA A 68 -1.16 -2.73 8.19
CA ALA A 68 -0.73 -1.34 8.05
C ALA A 68 -1.83 -0.44 7.47
N GLU A 69 -2.54 -0.90 6.43
CA GLU A 69 -3.67 -0.17 5.84
C GLU A 69 -4.84 -0.05 6.81
N LEU A 70 -5.14 -1.07 7.61
CA LEU A 70 -6.20 -0.97 8.63
C LEU A 70 -5.78 -0.01 9.76
N GLY A 71 -4.53 -0.10 10.20
CA GLY A 71 -3.98 0.69 11.30
C GLY A 71 -3.74 2.16 10.97
N SER A 72 -3.58 2.52 9.69
CA SER A 72 -3.49 3.93 9.29
C SER A 72 -4.81 4.68 9.49
N TRP A 73 -5.92 3.95 9.55
CA TRP A 73 -7.24 4.50 9.85
C TRP A 73 -7.64 4.24 11.29
N VAL A 74 -7.58 2.99 11.77
CA VAL A 74 -8.16 2.56 13.05
C VAL A 74 -7.08 1.98 13.95
N ASP A 75 -6.68 2.70 15.00
CA ASP A 75 -5.62 2.27 15.92
C ASP A 75 -5.98 0.99 16.72
N ASP A 76 -7.27 0.80 17.04
CA ASP A 76 -7.71 -0.36 17.82
C ASP A 76 -7.82 -1.63 16.94
N ALA A 77 -6.76 -2.43 16.97
CA ALA A 77 -6.69 -3.71 16.27
C ALA A 77 -7.78 -4.72 16.65
N SER A 78 -8.48 -4.53 17.78
CA SER A 78 -9.61 -5.39 18.15
C SER A 78 -10.83 -5.19 17.23
N ALA A 79 -10.96 -4.00 16.63
CA ALA A 79 -12.03 -3.61 15.70
C ALA A 79 -11.77 -4.02 14.23
N TRP A 80 -10.56 -4.47 13.92
CA TRP A 80 -10.17 -4.91 12.57
C TRP A 80 -10.94 -6.18 12.13
N PRO A 81 -11.11 -6.39 10.80
CA PRO A 81 -11.69 -7.61 10.26
C PRO A 81 -10.92 -8.84 10.76
N LYS A 82 -11.62 -9.93 11.11
CA LYS A 82 -10.97 -11.14 11.65
C LYS A 82 -10.29 -11.98 10.57
N ASP A 83 -10.84 -12.03 9.37
CA ASP A 83 -10.19 -12.62 8.22
C ASP A 83 -9.30 -11.58 7.55
N ARG A 84 -7.99 -11.80 7.66
CA ARG A 84 -6.94 -11.03 6.99
C ARG A 84 -5.99 -11.96 6.25
N SER A 85 -6.54 -13.07 5.74
CA SER A 85 -5.80 -14.01 4.91
C SER A 85 -5.35 -13.36 3.59
N LEU A 86 -4.40 -13.99 2.90
CA LEU A 86 -3.96 -13.55 1.58
C LEU A 86 -5.13 -13.39 0.59
N LYS A 87 -6.11 -14.30 0.64
CA LYS A 87 -7.32 -14.18 -0.17
C LYS A 87 -8.10 -12.91 0.18
N ALA A 88 -8.30 -12.64 1.46
CA ALA A 88 -8.99 -11.44 1.91
C ALA A 88 -8.25 -10.17 1.47
N PHE A 89 -6.91 -10.15 1.53
CA PHE A 89 -6.11 -9.05 1.00
C PHE A 89 -6.45 -8.76 -0.47
N TRP A 90 -6.42 -9.77 -1.35
CA TRP A 90 -6.74 -9.57 -2.78
C TRP A 90 -8.22 -9.25 -3.06
N ASP A 91 -9.14 -9.65 -2.17
CA ASP A 91 -10.53 -9.21 -2.24
C ASP A 91 -10.68 -7.72 -1.84
N TRP A 92 -9.78 -7.19 -1.01
CA TRP A 92 -9.85 -5.85 -0.42
C TRP A 92 -8.98 -4.81 -1.12
N PHE A 93 -7.94 -5.22 -1.84
CA PHE A 93 -7.01 -4.31 -2.51
C PHE A 93 -6.74 -4.75 -3.95
N ASP A 94 -6.56 -3.77 -4.84
CA ASP A 94 -5.78 -3.95 -6.07
C ASP A 94 -4.34 -3.54 -5.77
N VAL A 95 -3.38 -4.14 -6.49
CA VAL A 95 -1.97 -3.72 -6.43
C VAL A 95 -1.48 -3.42 -7.83
N GLU A 96 -0.97 -2.20 -8.01
CA GLU A 96 -0.32 -1.78 -9.26
C GLU A 96 1.19 -1.77 -9.05
N ILE A 97 1.93 -2.39 -9.98
CA ILE A 97 3.39 -2.42 -9.96
C ILE A 97 3.93 -1.56 -11.11
N HIS A 98 4.86 -0.67 -10.79
CA HIS A 98 5.58 0.16 -11.75
C HIS A 98 7.06 -0.14 -11.69
N GLY A 99 7.62 -0.62 -12.81
CA GLY A 99 9.02 -1.04 -12.89
C GLY A 99 10.05 0.08 -13.01
N THR A 100 9.62 1.31 -13.29
CA THR A 100 10.52 2.45 -13.45
C THR A 100 10.14 3.54 -12.47
N VAL A 101 11.02 3.76 -11.49
CA VAL A 101 10.91 4.85 -10.52
C VAL A 101 12.07 5.81 -10.74
N VAL A 102 11.75 7.09 -10.84
CA VAL A 102 12.74 8.13 -11.10
C VAL A 102 12.64 9.18 -10.01
N ASP A 103 13.69 9.34 -9.23
CA ASP A 103 13.82 10.47 -8.32
C ASP A 103 14.24 11.69 -9.15
N LEU A 104 13.50 12.78 -9.01
CA LEU A 104 13.74 14.02 -9.75
C LEU A 104 14.78 14.91 -9.07
N VAL A 105 14.95 14.77 -7.76
CA VAL A 105 15.91 15.55 -6.97
C VAL A 105 17.30 14.93 -7.16
N GLU A 106 18.33 15.76 -7.30
CA GLU A 106 19.70 15.27 -7.18
C GLU A 106 20.04 15.17 -5.69
N ASP A 107 20.62 14.05 -5.27
CA ASP A 107 21.28 13.97 -3.98
C ASP A 107 22.40 15.02 -3.98
N ASP A 108 22.14 16.20 -3.40
CA ASP A 108 23.05 17.33 -3.35
C ASP A 108 24.22 17.11 -2.37
N GLY A 109 24.55 15.85 -2.06
CA GLY A 109 25.79 15.44 -1.43
C GLY A 109 26.14 16.26 -0.18
N ALA A 110 25.15 16.50 0.69
CA ALA A 110 25.39 17.16 1.96
C ALA A 110 25.42 16.11 3.08
N ASP A 111 26.63 15.90 3.61
CA ASP A 111 26.98 15.23 4.86
C ASP A 111 27.39 13.75 4.76
N ALA A 112 28.49 13.51 4.06
CA ALA A 112 29.55 12.66 4.59
C ALA A 112 30.93 13.31 4.32
N ASP A 113 31.10 14.54 4.83
CA ASP A 113 32.41 14.99 5.26
C ASP A 113 32.76 14.24 6.58
N ASP A 114 33.96 13.66 6.57
CA ASP A 114 34.70 12.89 7.61
C ASP A 114 34.55 11.35 7.65
#